data_AF-A0A6P6M6F9-F1
#
_entry.id   AF-A0A6P6M6F9-F1
#
_cell.length_a   1.000
_cell.length_b   1.000
_cell.length_c   1.000
_cell.angle_alpha   90.00
_cell.angle_beta   90.00
_cell.angle_gamma   90.00
#
_symmetry.space_group_name_H-M   'P 1'
#
loop_
_entity.id
_entity.type
_entity.pdbx_description
1 polymer ?
#
loop_
_entity_poly.entity_id
_entity_poly.type
_entity_poly.pdbx_seq_one_letter_code
_entity_poly.pdbx_strand_id
1 'polypeptide(L)'
;MASISTTVKPQPSVTVREDADDQNAPALKKTKKTLGSFFKVDEDQRPASPSLNLQDMAITAELQSYFLSAAVDSEEDPLVWWKEHAKQFPALSKLAQKYLCIPATSSPSERVFSTGGNIVNCLRASLKPESVDRLVFLAKNL
;
A
#
# COMPACT_ATOMS: atom_id res chain seq x y z
N MET A 1 8.45 -64.98 27.82
CA MET A 1 9.03 -65.20 26.49
C MET A 1 8.24 -66.31 25.81
N ALA A 2 7.78 -66.11 24.58
CA ALA A 2 7.19 -67.14 23.73
C ALA A 2 7.44 -66.75 22.27
N SER A 3 7.55 -67.73 21.38
CA SER A 3 8.35 -67.62 20.16
C SER A 3 7.59 -67.22 18.88
N ILE A 4 8.38 -66.66 17.95
CA ILE A 4 8.17 -66.48 16.50
C ILE A 4 7.22 -67.45 15.77
N SER A 5 6.51 -66.95 14.74
CA SER A 5 6.56 -67.55 13.39
C SER A 5 6.01 -66.64 12.28
N THR A 6 6.56 -66.80 11.07
CA THR A 6 6.25 -66.05 9.82
C THR A 6 5.23 -66.81 8.97
N THR A 7 4.37 -66.14 8.19
CA THR A 7 3.80 -66.70 6.94
C THR A 7 3.32 -65.63 5.95
N VAL A 8 3.36 -66.00 4.67
CA VAL A 8 3.27 -65.16 3.46
C VAL A 8 1.83 -65.05 2.92
N LYS A 9 1.61 -63.97 2.15
CA LYS A 9 0.38 -63.57 1.42
C LYS A 9 -0.08 -64.61 0.37
N PRO A 10 -1.35 -64.56 -0.07
CA PRO A 10 -1.57 -64.40 -1.51
C PRO A 10 -2.63 -63.34 -1.89
N GLN A 11 -2.52 -62.85 -3.13
CA GLN A 11 -3.54 -62.08 -3.88
C GLN A 11 -3.94 -62.90 -5.11
N PRO A 12 -5.14 -62.68 -5.66
CA PRO A 12 -5.31 -62.54 -7.12
C PRO A 12 -5.99 -61.19 -7.46
N SER A 13 -5.56 -60.33 -8.38
CA SER A 13 -5.07 -60.46 -9.78
C SER A 13 -6.16 -60.46 -10.86
N VAL A 14 -5.78 -59.92 -12.05
CA VAL A 14 -6.55 -59.64 -13.30
C VAL A 14 -7.38 -58.36 -13.24
N THR A 15 -7.34 -57.36 -14.15
CA THR A 15 -6.39 -56.86 -15.20
C THR A 15 -6.71 -55.35 -15.38
N VAL A 16 -5.78 -54.40 -15.54
CA VAL A 16 -4.91 -54.06 -16.70
C VAL A 16 -5.65 -53.67 -17.99
N ARG A 17 -5.42 -52.42 -18.43
CA ARG A 17 -5.01 -52.06 -19.80
C ARG A 17 -4.34 -50.66 -19.81
N GLU A 18 -3.18 -50.59 -20.46
CA GLU A 18 -2.44 -49.36 -20.81
C GLU A 18 -3.16 -48.61 -21.98
N ASP A 19 -2.77 -47.44 -22.51
CA ASP A 19 -1.46 -46.81 -22.72
C ASP A 19 -1.53 -45.26 -22.87
N ALA A 20 -0.35 -44.66 -22.99
CA ALA A 20 0.02 -43.24 -23.12
C ALA A 20 -0.77 -42.33 -24.08
N ASP A 21 -0.77 -41.01 -23.78
CA ASP A 21 0.01 -40.05 -24.58
C ASP A 21 0.49 -38.85 -23.71
N ASP A 22 1.55 -38.18 -24.14
CA ASP A 22 2.23 -37.08 -23.44
C ASP A 22 1.90 -35.70 -24.08
N GLN A 23 2.41 -34.64 -23.45
CA GLN A 23 2.64 -33.28 -23.97
C GLN A 23 1.62 -32.16 -23.69
N ASN A 24 2.15 -31.23 -22.89
CA ASN A 24 2.06 -29.77 -23.05
C ASN A 24 0.89 -29.00 -22.42
N ALA A 25 0.96 -28.84 -21.09
CA ALA A 25 0.37 -27.70 -20.38
C ALA A 25 1.47 -26.67 -20.04
N PRO A 26 1.38 -25.40 -20.47
CA PRO A 26 2.45 -24.43 -20.25
C PRO A 26 2.52 -23.98 -18.79
N ALA A 27 3.66 -24.23 -18.13
CA ALA A 27 3.90 -23.79 -16.77
C ALA A 27 3.87 -22.26 -16.64
N LEU A 28 2.93 -21.74 -15.84
CA LEU A 28 2.82 -20.31 -15.50
C LEU A 28 4.03 -19.85 -14.68
N LYS A 29 5.06 -19.37 -15.38
CA LYS A 29 6.26 -18.77 -14.77
C LYS A 29 5.84 -17.52 -13.97
N LYS A 30 5.85 -17.62 -12.64
CA LYS A 30 5.55 -16.51 -11.73
C LYS A 30 6.66 -15.46 -11.79
N THR A 31 6.58 -14.55 -12.75
CA THR A 31 7.50 -13.41 -12.89
C THR A 31 7.40 -12.53 -11.64
N LYS A 32 8.46 -12.54 -10.82
CA LYS A 32 8.59 -11.67 -9.66
C LYS A 32 8.73 -10.23 -10.17
N LYS A 33 7.65 -9.43 -10.08
CA LYS A 33 7.71 -7.99 -10.31
C LYS A 33 8.62 -7.38 -9.25
N THR A 34 9.81 -6.92 -9.66
CA THR A 34 10.79 -6.32 -8.76
C THR A 34 10.37 -4.90 -8.40
N LEU A 35 10.86 -4.36 -7.27
CA LEU A 35 10.49 -3.00 -6.86
C LEU A 35 10.83 -1.94 -7.93
N GLY A 36 11.86 -2.19 -8.75
CA GLY A 36 12.22 -1.34 -9.89
C GLY A 36 11.12 -1.19 -10.96
N SER A 37 10.16 -2.11 -11.08
CA SER A 37 9.03 -1.94 -12.01
C SER A 37 7.99 -0.91 -11.53
N PHE A 38 8.06 -0.46 -10.27
CA PHE A 38 7.21 0.62 -9.75
C PHE A 38 7.82 2.02 -9.99
N PHE A 39 9.14 2.09 -10.14
CA PHE A 39 9.88 3.34 -10.41
C PHE A 39 10.24 3.54 -11.87
N LYS A 40 9.92 2.58 -12.75
CA LYS A 40 10.09 2.74 -14.19
C LYS A 40 9.04 3.72 -14.71
N VAL A 41 9.41 5.00 -14.74
CA VAL A 41 8.72 6.03 -15.49
C VAL A 41 8.77 5.62 -16.97
N ASP A 42 7.60 5.36 -17.57
CA ASP A 42 7.48 5.23 -19.02
C ASP A 42 7.56 6.64 -19.62
N GLU A 43 8.76 6.97 -20.10
CA GLU A 43 9.14 8.26 -20.73
C GLU A 43 8.32 8.56 -22.02
N ASP A 44 7.60 7.56 -22.55
CA ASP A 44 7.15 7.51 -23.96
C ASP A 44 5.63 7.74 -24.16
N GLN A 45 4.93 8.31 -23.17
CA GLN A 45 3.53 8.72 -23.31
C GLN A 45 3.23 10.09 -22.71
N ARG A 46 3.97 11.08 -23.22
CA ARG A 46 3.67 12.51 -23.07
C ARG A 46 2.84 12.98 -24.28
N PRO A 47 1.50 13.04 -24.23
CA PRO A 47 0.74 13.71 -25.27
C PRO A 47 1.11 15.19 -25.25
N ALA A 48 1.82 15.64 -26.28
CA ALA A 48 2.25 17.03 -26.43
C ALA A 48 1.07 17.94 -26.79
N SER A 49 0.20 18.23 -25.83
CA SER A 49 -0.76 19.33 -25.95
C SER A 49 0.00 20.66 -25.85
N PRO A 50 -0.06 21.57 -26.85
CA PRO A 50 0.75 22.80 -26.88
C PRO A 50 0.23 23.91 -25.92
N SER A 51 -0.39 23.53 -24.82
CA SER A 51 -1.01 24.41 -23.81
C SER A 51 -0.08 24.77 -22.65
N LEU A 52 1.14 24.25 -22.62
CA LEU A 52 1.99 24.20 -21.41
C LEU A 52 2.62 25.54 -20.99
N ASN A 53 2.87 26.46 -21.92
CA ASN A 53 3.77 27.60 -21.68
C ASN A 53 3.30 28.55 -20.56
N LEU A 54 2.05 29.03 -20.58
CA LEU A 54 1.57 30.00 -19.57
C LEU A 54 1.46 29.40 -18.16
N GLN A 55 1.11 28.11 -18.03
CA GLN A 55 1.00 27.47 -16.72
C GLN A 55 2.38 27.24 -16.10
N ASP A 56 3.35 26.77 -16.90
CA ASP A 56 4.73 26.58 -16.45
C ASP A 56 5.38 27.93 -16.07
N MET A 57 5.11 29.00 -16.83
CA MET A 57 5.54 30.37 -16.46
C MET A 57 4.90 30.87 -15.16
N ALA A 58 3.60 30.59 -14.92
CA ALA A 58 2.94 30.98 -13.68
C ALA A 58 3.50 30.21 -12.46
N ILE A 59 3.71 28.90 -12.60
CA ILE A 59 4.27 28.04 -11.53
C ILE A 59 5.73 28.43 -11.21
N THR A 60 6.53 28.74 -12.23
CA THR A 60 7.92 29.19 -12.02
C THR A 60 7.99 30.56 -11.34
N ALA A 61 7.10 31.50 -11.67
CA ALA A 61 6.96 32.76 -10.95
C ALA A 61 6.51 32.55 -9.49
N GLU A 62 5.56 31.64 -9.24
CA GLU A 62 5.09 31.28 -7.89
C GLU A 62 6.24 30.69 -7.04
N LEU A 63 7.06 29.80 -7.61
CA LEU A 63 8.27 29.25 -6.99
C LEU A 63 9.31 30.34 -6.68
N GLN A 64 9.59 31.24 -7.62
CA GLN A 64 10.54 32.35 -7.39
C GLN A 64 10.06 33.27 -6.27
N SER A 65 8.76 33.60 -6.25
CA SER A 65 8.17 34.40 -5.18
C SER A 65 8.26 33.70 -3.82
N TYR A 66 8.09 32.38 -3.76
CA TYR A 66 8.29 31.61 -2.53
C TYR A 66 9.76 31.63 -2.06
N PHE A 67 10.73 31.42 -2.95
CA PHE A 67 12.16 31.46 -2.58
C PHE A 67 12.66 32.85 -2.16
N LEU A 68 11.99 33.92 -2.58
CA LEU A 68 12.25 35.29 -2.17
C LEU A 68 11.47 35.73 -0.93
N SER A 69 10.50 34.91 -0.47
CA SER A 69 9.72 35.21 0.73
C SER A 69 10.58 35.10 1.99
N ALA A 70 10.20 35.82 3.05
CA ALA A 70 10.91 35.78 4.32
C ALA A 70 10.83 34.38 4.93
N ALA A 71 11.93 33.93 5.55
CA ALA A 71 11.94 32.67 6.28
C ALA A 71 10.91 32.71 7.42
N VAL A 72 10.08 31.67 7.49
CA VAL A 72 9.09 31.46 8.56
C VAL A 72 9.82 31.21 9.88
N ASP A 73 9.24 31.66 10.99
CA ASP A 73 9.78 31.37 12.32
C ASP A 73 9.69 29.87 12.64
N SER A 74 10.64 29.35 13.43
CA SER A 74 10.72 27.91 13.73
C SER A 74 9.61 27.41 14.65
N GLU A 75 8.91 28.32 15.34
CA GLU A 75 7.82 28.02 16.27
C GLU A 75 6.42 28.05 15.60
N GLU A 76 6.32 28.41 14.32
CA GLU A 76 5.05 28.51 13.60
C GLU A 76 4.66 27.17 12.92
N ASP A 77 3.37 26.80 12.98
CA ASP A 77 2.88 25.58 12.31
C ASP A 77 2.89 25.79 10.77
N PRO A 78 3.70 25.02 10.01
CA PRO A 78 3.77 25.17 8.56
C PRO A 78 2.42 24.91 7.88
N LEU A 79 1.53 24.09 8.45
CA LEU A 79 0.19 23.88 7.91
C LEU A 79 -0.71 25.13 8.03
N VAL A 80 -0.53 25.92 9.10
CA VAL A 80 -1.20 27.22 9.27
C VAL A 80 -0.61 28.24 8.30
N TRP A 81 0.71 28.35 8.22
CA TRP A 81 1.37 29.26 7.29
C TRP A 81 0.93 29.03 5.83
N TRP A 82 0.91 27.77 5.36
CA TRP A 82 0.45 27.42 4.01
C TRP A 82 -1.04 27.66 3.78
N LYS A 83 -1.87 27.66 4.83
CA LYS A 83 -3.30 27.98 4.75
C LYS A 83 -3.53 29.48 4.58
N GLU A 84 -2.74 30.32 5.25
CA GLU A 84 -2.82 31.78 5.11
C GLU A 84 -2.27 32.25 3.76
N HIS A 85 -1.13 31.69 3.33
CA HIS A 85 -0.49 32.00 2.06
C HIS A 85 -1.11 31.28 0.85
N ALA A 86 -2.16 30.47 1.04
CA ALA A 86 -2.84 29.73 -0.03
C ALA A 86 -3.40 30.62 -1.16
N LYS A 87 -3.68 31.90 -0.89
CA LYS A 87 -4.10 32.90 -1.90
C LYS A 87 -2.92 33.43 -2.73
N GLN A 88 -1.72 33.50 -2.14
CA GLN A 88 -0.51 33.98 -2.81
C GLN A 88 0.15 32.84 -3.60
N PHE A 89 0.09 31.61 -3.06
CA PHE A 89 0.71 30.41 -3.62
C PHE A 89 -0.33 29.31 -3.89
N PRO A 90 -1.20 29.45 -4.92
CA PRO A 90 -2.32 28.54 -5.18
C PRO A 90 -1.93 27.16 -5.75
N ALA A 91 -0.70 26.98 -6.27
CA ALA A 91 -0.18 25.69 -6.70
C ALA A 91 0.66 25.05 -5.60
N LEU A 92 1.59 25.80 -4.98
CA LEU A 92 2.45 25.28 -3.93
C LEU A 92 1.66 24.94 -2.66
N SER A 93 0.65 25.70 -2.25
CA SER A 93 -0.15 25.37 -1.05
C SER A 93 -0.86 24.02 -1.15
N LYS A 94 -1.34 23.65 -2.34
CA LYS A 94 -1.93 22.31 -2.60
C LYS A 94 -0.86 21.22 -2.51
N LEU A 95 0.35 21.50 -2.99
CA LEU A 95 1.48 20.57 -2.93
C LEU A 95 1.96 20.38 -1.48
N ALA A 96 2.10 21.47 -0.74
CA ALA A 96 2.50 21.50 0.66
C ALA A 96 1.49 20.75 1.54
N GLN A 97 0.18 21.01 1.39
CA GLN A 97 -0.86 20.24 2.08
C GLN A 97 -0.73 18.73 1.80
N LYS A 98 -0.44 18.32 0.57
CA LYS A 98 -0.28 16.91 0.21
C LYS A 98 0.91 16.24 0.90
N TYR A 99 2.05 16.93 1.01
CA TYR A 99 3.28 16.34 1.57
C TYR A 99 3.43 16.52 3.08
N LEU A 100 3.02 17.66 3.64
CA LEU A 100 3.11 17.93 5.08
C LEU A 100 2.09 17.12 5.91
N CYS A 101 0.98 16.67 5.30
CA CYS A 101 0.05 15.74 5.97
C CYS A 101 0.58 14.29 6.06
N ILE A 102 1.73 13.97 5.47
CA ILE A 102 2.28 12.60 5.51
C ILE A 102 3.03 12.43 6.84
N PRO A 103 2.64 11.49 7.72
CA PRO A 103 3.35 11.25 8.95
C PRO A 103 4.74 10.65 8.68
N ALA A 104 5.76 11.13 9.38
CA ALA A 104 7.13 10.64 9.24
C ALA A 104 7.34 9.23 9.83
N THR A 105 6.39 8.70 10.61
CA THR A 105 6.48 7.40 11.30
C THR A 105 5.21 6.58 11.16
N SER A 106 5.31 5.28 11.43
CA SER A 106 4.19 4.33 11.57
C SER A 106 3.38 4.51 12.86
N SER A 107 3.81 5.36 13.79
CA SER A 107 3.17 5.54 15.10
C SER A 107 1.67 5.88 15.05
N PRO A 108 1.14 6.63 14.05
CA PRO A 108 -0.31 6.84 13.92
C PRO A 108 -1.07 5.55 13.60
N SER A 109 -0.56 4.68 12.72
CA SER A 109 -1.22 3.42 12.38
C SER A 109 -1.05 2.39 13.49
N GLU A 110 0.12 2.32 14.13
CA GLU A 110 0.35 1.52 15.35
C GLU A 110 -0.63 1.88 16.47
N ARG A 111 -0.92 3.18 16.67
CA ARG A 111 -1.92 3.63 17.65
C ARG A 111 -3.32 3.14 17.30
N VAL A 112 -3.71 3.17 16.01
CA VAL A 112 -5.00 2.62 15.54
C VAL A 112 -5.05 1.10 15.75
N PHE A 113 -3.99 0.36 15.42
CA PHE A 113 -3.92 -1.08 15.66
C PHE A 113 -3.94 -1.44 17.15
N SER A 114 -3.30 -0.65 18.02
CA SER A 114 -3.39 -0.81 19.48
C SER A 114 -4.82 -0.62 19.98
N THR A 115 -5.54 0.41 19.50
CA THR A 115 -6.97 0.60 19.79
C THR A 115 -7.80 -0.59 19.29
N GLY A 116 -7.54 -1.09 18.08
CA GLY A 116 -8.17 -2.29 17.53
C GLY A 116 -7.92 -3.56 18.35
N GLY A 117 -6.69 -3.75 18.86
CA GLY A 117 -6.34 -4.86 19.75
C GLY A 117 -7.06 -4.82 21.10
N ASN A 118 -7.36 -3.62 21.62
CA ASN A 118 -8.20 -3.49 22.82
C ASN A 118 -9.68 -3.86 22.55
N ILE A 119 -10.19 -3.52 21.36
CA ILE A 119 -11.55 -3.88 20.92
C ILE A 119 -11.68 -5.40 20.68
N VAL A 120 -10.67 -6.01 20.05
CA VAL A 120 -10.59 -7.45 19.75
C VAL A 120 -9.69 -8.16 20.76
N ASN A 121 -10.15 -8.19 22.01
CA ASN A 121 -9.49 -8.95 23.07
C ASN A 121 -10.03 -10.39 23.17
N CYS A 122 -9.37 -11.26 23.96
CA CYS A 122 -9.74 -12.67 24.09
C CYS A 122 -11.18 -12.91 24.58
N LEU A 123 -11.76 -11.96 25.32
CA LEU A 123 -13.16 -12.02 25.80
C LEU A 123 -14.17 -11.59 24.72
N ARG A 124 -13.69 -11.03 23.60
CA ARG A 124 -14.49 -10.49 22.47
C ARG A 124 -14.09 -11.11 21.12
N ALA A 125 -13.50 -12.30 21.12
CA ALA A 125 -12.98 -12.97 19.92
C ALA A 125 -14.03 -13.37 18.86
N SER A 126 -15.33 -13.23 19.14
CA SER A 126 -16.44 -13.58 18.23
C SER A 126 -16.94 -12.41 17.36
N LEU A 127 -16.27 -11.25 17.40
CA LEU A 127 -16.63 -10.09 16.58
C LEU A 127 -16.35 -10.34 15.09
N LYS A 128 -17.31 -10.00 14.23
CA LYS A 128 -17.11 -9.98 12.76
C LYS A 128 -16.15 -8.85 12.38
N PRO A 129 -15.30 -9.00 11.35
CA PRO A 129 -14.32 -7.98 10.96
C PRO A 129 -14.97 -6.63 10.62
N GLU A 130 -16.14 -6.64 9.97
CA GLU A 130 -16.93 -5.43 9.69
C GLU A 130 -17.38 -4.69 10.96
N SER A 131 -17.71 -5.43 12.02
CA SER A 131 -18.07 -4.83 13.32
C SER A 131 -16.85 -4.23 14.02
N VAL A 132 -15.68 -4.85 13.87
CA VAL A 132 -14.40 -4.32 14.40
C VAL A 132 -14.02 -3.02 13.70
N ASP A 133 -14.10 -2.97 12.36
CA ASP A 133 -13.79 -1.77 11.58
C ASP A 133 -14.66 -0.58 11.99
N ARG A 134 -16.00 -0.79 12.07
CA ARG A 134 -16.94 0.22 12.57
C ARG A 134 -16.63 0.67 14.00
N LEU A 135 -16.22 -0.24 14.90
CA LEU A 135 -15.85 0.08 16.28
C LEU A 135 -14.53 0.87 16.35
N VAL A 136 -13.53 0.52 15.55
CA VAL A 136 -12.24 1.25 15.46
C VAL A 136 -12.46 2.64 14.89
N PHE A 137 -13.27 2.76 13.84
CA PHE A 137 -13.65 4.05 13.26
C PHE A 137 -14.33 4.96 14.29
N LEU A 138 -15.36 4.46 14.99
CA LEU A 138 -16.05 5.22 16.04
C LEU A 138 -15.09 5.60 17.19
N ALA A 139 -14.27 4.65 17.67
CA ALA A 139 -13.32 4.91 18.75
C ALA A 139 -12.19 5.89 18.40
N LYS A 140 -11.99 6.21 17.11
CA LYS A 140 -10.94 7.13 16.65
C LYS A 140 -11.46 8.50 16.20
N ASN A 141 -12.78 8.65 16.03
CA ASN A 141 -13.43 9.87 15.51
C ASN A 141 -14.50 10.45 16.46
N LEU A 142 -14.66 9.88 17.65
CA LEU A 142 -15.39 10.44 18.80
C LEU A 142 -14.42 11.13 19.77
#